data_AF-A0A3D4Z6F1-F1
#
_entry.id   AF-A0A3D4Z6F1-F1
#
_cell.length_a   1.000
_cell.length_b   1.000
_cell.length_c   1.000
_cell.angle_alpha   90.00
_cell.angle_beta   90.00
_cell.angle_gamma   90.00
#
_symmetry.space_group_name_H-M   'P 1'
#
loop_
_entity.id
_entity.type
_entity.pdbx_description
1 polymer ?
#
loop_
_entity_poly.entity_id
_entity_poly.type
_entity_poly.pdbx_seq_one_letter_code
_entity_poly.pdbx_strand_id
1 'polypeptide(L)' 'PGIIGCIQGIEVLKLLLGKGDPLVGRLLIIDTLKMKVREMKVRRDPNCPVCGDHPTIKELIDYEWFCSMAGGDPLKH' A
#
# COMPACT_ATOMS: atom_id res chain seq x y z
N PRO A 1 -11.06 16.12 -7.68
CA PRO A 1 -11.48 14.76 -7.28
C PRO A 1 -11.32 13.78 -8.47
N GLY A 2 -10.80 12.56 -8.24
CA GLY A 2 -10.73 11.49 -9.26
C GLY A 2 -9.36 11.20 -9.89
N ILE A 3 -8.38 12.11 -9.80
CA ILE A 3 -7.08 11.94 -10.47
C ILE A 3 -6.34 10.66 -10.03
N ILE A 4 -6.36 10.34 -8.74
CA ILE A 4 -5.72 9.13 -8.21
C ILE A 4 -6.38 7.87 -8.77
N GLY A 5 -7.72 7.83 -8.84
CA GLY A 5 -8.45 6.71 -9.40
C GLY A 5 -8.16 6.51 -10.89
N CYS A 6 -8.07 7.59 -11.67
CA CYS A 6 -7.68 7.52 -13.07
C CYS A 6 -6.26 6.97 -13.24
N ILE A 7 -5.30 7.41 -12.42
CA ILE A 7 -3.93 6.87 -12.43
C ILE A 7 -3.94 5.38 -12.09
N GLN A 8 -4.66 4.97 -11.05
CA GLN A 8 -4.80 3.55 -10.69
C GLN A 8 -5.40 2.71 -11.82
N GLY A 9 -6.44 3.21 -12.50
CA GLY A 9 -7.02 2.55 -13.67
C GLY A 9 -6.03 2.40 -14.82
N ILE A 10 -5.19 3.41 -15.07
CA ILE A 10 -4.13 3.35 -16.08
C ILE A 10 -3.07 2.31 -15.68
N GLU A 11 -2.70 2.18 -14.40
CA GLU A 11 -1.77 1.12 -13.95
C GLU A 11 -2.32 -0.28 -14.26
N VAL A 12 -3.63 -0.50 -14.06
CA VAL A 12 -4.28 -1.77 -14.41
C VAL A 12 -4.13 -2.06 -15.92
N LEU A 13 -4.37 -1.07 -16.78
CA LEU A 13 -4.22 -1.25 -18.23
C LEU A 13 -2.77 -1.56 -18.63
N LYS A 14 -1.78 -0.90 -18.02
CA LYS A 14 -0.36 -1.18 -18.28
C LYS A 14 0.00 -2.64 -17.95
N LEU A 15 -0.49 -3.14 -16.82
CA LEU A 15 -0.30 -4.52 -16.40
C LEU A 15 -0.99 -5.51 -17.35
N LEU A 16 -2.27 -5.30 -17.68
CA LEU A 16 -3.03 -6.20 -18.56
C LEU A 16 -2.46 -6.27 -19.98
N LEU A 17 -1.97 -5.15 -20.50
CA LEU A 17 -1.42 -5.08 -21.85
C LEU A 17 0.06 -5.46 -21.92
N GLY A 18 0.74 -5.60 -20.78
CA GLY A 18 2.19 -5.79 -20.73
C GLY A 18 2.97 -4.63 -21.38
N LYS A 19 2.45 -3.39 -21.29
CA LYS A 19 2.99 -2.21 -21.96
C LYS A 19 3.31 -1.08 -20.99
N GLY A 20 4.31 -0.27 -21.35
CA GLY A 20 4.76 0.87 -20.57
C GLY A 20 5.64 0.47 -19.39
N ASP A 21 5.78 1.39 -18.42
CA ASP A 21 6.52 1.17 -17.18
C ASP A 21 5.54 1.27 -16.00
N PRO A 22 5.02 0.14 -15.47
CA PRO A 22 4.14 0.12 -14.32
C PRO A 22 4.84 0.63 -13.05
N LEU A 23 4.09 1.26 -12.15
CA LEU A 23 4.58 1.76 -10.85
C LEU A 23 4.90 0.64 -9.84
N VAL A 24 5.15 -0.59 -10.31
CA VAL A 24 5.49 -1.73 -9.44
C VAL A 24 6.76 -1.42 -8.65
N GLY A 25 6.67 -1.56 -7.32
CA GLY A 25 7.77 -1.23 -6.40
C GLY A 25 8.04 0.27 -6.26
N ARG A 26 7.12 1.14 -6.68
CA ARG A 26 7.26 2.60 -6.62
C ARG A 26 6.01 3.22 -6.03
N LEU A 27 6.19 4.19 -5.14
CA LEU A 27 5.12 4.96 -4.52
C LEU A 27 5.04 6.34 -5.19
N LEU A 28 3.89 6.63 -5.77
CA LEU A 28 3.57 7.95 -6.32
C LEU A 28 2.91 8.82 -5.24
N ILE A 29 3.50 9.97 -4.96
CA ILE A 29 3.00 10.95 -4.00
C ILE A 29 2.60 12.21 -4.77
N ILE A 30 1.35 12.64 -4.60
CA ILE A 30 0.82 13.87 -5.19
C ILE A 30 0.44 14.82 -4.06
N ASP A 31 1.22 15.88 -3.90
CA ASP A 31 0.87 17.04 -3.06
C ASP A 31 0.09 18.03 -3.95
N THR A 32 -1.23 18.03 -3.80
CA THR A 32 -2.12 18.87 -4.60
C THR A 32 -2.13 20.34 -4.17
N LEU A 33 -1.74 20.65 -2.94
CA LEU A 33 -1.69 22.03 -2.47
C LEU A 33 -0.49 22.76 -3.08
N LYS A 34 0.65 22.07 -3.19
CA LYS A 34 1.87 22.60 -3.80
C LYS A 34 2.07 22.19 -5.25
N MET A 35 1.14 21.41 -5.81
CA MET A 35 1.21 20.80 -7.14
C MET A 35 2.55 20.10 -7.39
N LYS A 36 2.99 19.27 -6.44
CA LYS A 36 4.22 18.47 -6.55
C LYS A 36 3.88 17.00 -6.73
N VAL A 37 4.52 16.38 -7.72
CA VAL A 37 4.46 14.94 -7.96
C VAL A 37 5.84 14.37 -7.69
N ARG A 38 5.92 13.34 -6.87
CA ARG A 38 7.17 12.66 -6.53
C ARG A 38 6.97 11.16 -6.59
N GLU A 39 8.01 10.48 -7.06
CA GLU A 39 8.09 9.03 -7.04
C GLU A 39 9.18 8.59 -6.07
N MET A 40 8.91 7.52 -5.32
CA MET A 40 9.87 6.91 -4.40
C MET A 40 9.90 5.39 -4.61
N LYS A 41 11.09 4.80 -4.66
CA LYS A 41 11.22 3.34 -4.73
C LYS A 41 10.90 2.72 -3.37
N VAL A 42 10.02 1.73 -3.35
CA VAL A 42 9.69 0.92 -2.19
C VAL A 42 10.36 -0.43 -2.36
N ARG A 43 11.14 -0.86 -1.37
CA ARG A 43 11.84 -2.14 -1.40
C ARG A 43 11.15 -3.11 -0.46
N ARG A 44 11.10 -4.38 -0.84
CA ARG A 44 10.73 -5.46 0.08
C ARG A 44 11.68 -5.43 1.26
N ASP A 45 11.13 -5.52 2.46
CA ASP A 45 11.89 -5.80 3.68
C ASP A 45 11.90 -7.32 3.92
N PRO A 46 13.07 -7.99 3.87
CA PRO A 46 13.19 -9.41 4.19
C PRO A 46 12.72 -9.75 5.62
N ASN A 47 12.74 -8.79 6.54
CA ASN A 47 12.28 -8.94 7.92
C ASN A 47 10.83 -8.52 8.13
N CYS A 48 10.08 -8.23 7.06
CA CYS A 48 8.69 -7.82 7.18
C CYS A 48 7.89 -8.91 7.92
N PRO A 49 7.21 -8.58 9.05
CA PRO A 49 6.50 -9.59 9.83
C PRO A 49 5.30 -10.20 9.08
N VAL A 50 4.87 -9.58 7.97
CA VAL A 50 3.75 -10.04 7.13
C VAL A 50 4.21 -10.88 5.93
N CYS A 51 5.22 -10.43 5.19
CA CYS A 51 5.64 -11.05 3.91
C CYS A 51 7.17 -11.22 3.75
N GLY A 52 7.91 -11.08 4.86
CA GLY A 52 9.34 -11.34 4.93
C GLY A 52 9.67 -12.83 4.77
N ASP A 53 10.94 -13.18 4.87
CA ASP A 53 11.41 -14.57 4.71
C ASP A 53 10.98 -15.46 5.90
N HIS A 54 10.72 -14.84 7.05
CA HIS A 54 10.23 -15.48 8.28
C HIS A 54 9.03 -14.72 8.85
N PRO A 55 7.83 -14.82 8.24
CA PRO A 55 6.66 -14.07 8.68
C PRO A 55 6.16 -14.53 10.05
N THR A 56 5.86 -13.58 10.92
CA THR A 56 5.37 -13.80 12.28
C THR A 56 3.89 -13.47 12.45
N ILE A 57 3.35 -12.57 11.62
CA ILE A 57 1.92 -12.27 11.55
C ILE A 57 1.29 -13.26 10.57
N LYS A 58 0.44 -14.15 11.09
CA LYS A 58 -0.18 -15.24 10.31
C LYS A 58 -1.70 -15.13 10.20
N GLU A 59 -2.29 -14.26 10.99
CA GLU A 59 -3.73 -14.04 11.06
C GLU A 59 -4.01 -12.54 11.02
N LEU A 60 -5.19 -12.19 10.52
CA LEU A 60 -5.62 -10.80 10.43
C LEU A 60 -6.07 -10.31 11.80
N ILE A 61 -5.85 -9.03 12.07
CA ILE A 61 -6.49 -8.38 13.22
C ILE A 61 -8.01 -8.35 13.03
N ASP A 62 -8.76 -8.49 14.11
CA ASP A 62 -10.19 -8.23 14.10
C ASP A 62 -10.40 -6.73 13.87
N TYR A 63 -10.87 -6.39 12.67
CA TYR A 63 -11.05 -5.01 12.23
C TYR A 63 -12.25 -4.34 12.92
N GLU A 64 -13.29 -5.11 13.24
CA GLU A 64 -14.44 -4.58 13.98
C GLU A 64 -14.01 -4.19 15.39
N TRP A 65 -13.21 -5.04 16.05
CA TRP A 65 -12.61 -4.75 17.34
C TRP A 65 -11.60 -3.58 17.27
N PHE A 66 -10.74 -3.53 16.26
CA PHE A 66 -9.77 -2.45 16.08
C PHE A 66 -10.44 -1.09 15.86
N CYS A 67 -11.49 -1.04 15.04
CA CYS A 67 -12.23 0.20 14.76
C CYS A 67 -13.17 0.62 15.90
N SER A 68 -13.56 -0.29 16.78
CA SER A 68 -14.46 -0.01 17.90
C SER A 68 -13.76 0.42 19.20
N MET A 69 -12.42 0.38 19.25
CA MET A 69 -11.67 0.80 20.44
C MET A 69 -11.11 2.23 20.36
N ALA A 70 -11.27 2.96 21.47
CA ALA A 70 -10.31 3.97 21.91
C ALA A 70 -9.01 3.29 22.39
N GLY A 71 -8.13 2.87 21.46
CA GLY A 71 -6.71 2.60 21.71
C GLY A 71 -6.31 1.49 22.70
N GLY A 72 -6.73 0.24 22.49
CA GLY A 72 -6.17 -0.95 23.14
C GLY A 72 -5.29 -1.81 22.21
N ASP A 73 -4.39 -2.64 22.79
CA ASP A 73 -3.43 -3.49 22.06
C ASP A 73 -4.08 -4.75 21.44
N PRO A 74 -4.05 -4.93 20.09
CA PRO A 74 -4.73 -6.04 19.38
C PRO A 74 -4.23 -7.46 19.61
N LEU A 75 -3.15 -7.65 20.38
CA LEU A 75 -2.48 -8.95 20.46
C LEU A 75 -2.62 -9.64 21.82
N LYS A 76 -3.58 -9.24 22.66
CA LYS A 76 -3.83 -9.85 23.98
C LYS A 76 -5.09 -10.73 24.03
N HIS A 77 -5.17 -11.74 23.18
CA HIS A 77 -6.03 -12.90 23.39
C HIS A 77 -5.23 -14.19 23.25
#